data_AF-A0A7C3BXB1-F1
#
_entry.id   AF-A0A7C3BXB1-F1
#
_cell.length_a   1.000
_cell.length_b   1.000
_cell.length_c   1.000
_cell.angle_alpha   90.00
_cell.angle_beta   90.00
_cell.angle_gamma   90.00
#
_symmetry.space_group_name_H-M   'P 1'
#
loop_
_entity.id
_entity.type
_entity.pdbx_description
1 polymer ?
#
loop_
_entity_poly.entity_id
_entity_poly.type
_entity_poly.pdbx_seq_one_letter_code
_entity_poly.pdbx_strand_id
1 'polypeptide(L)'
;MILKEDGTPISPQYLNDIERDRRNPPGEYLISQFAKILDVPEEYFYFLANEIPPEYRSDSPTNPAQVQEAFKAFARSYRKGEGGQER
;
A
#
# COMPACT_ATOMS: atom_id res chain seq x y z
N MET A 1 -8.01 -12.94 12.07
CA MET A 1 -8.72 -11.77 12.64
C MET A 1 -7.77 -10.60 12.55
N ILE A 2 -8.28 -9.41 12.18
CA ILE A 2 -7.46 -8.19 12.08
C ILE A 2 -7.55 -7.41 13.39
N LEU A 3 -6.39 -7.02 13.91
CA LEU A 3 -6.24 -6.24 15.13
C LEU A 3 -5.66 -4.87 14.82
N LYS A 4 -6.01 -3.88 15.63
CA LYS A 4 -5.30 -2.60 15.70
C LYS A 4 -4.01 -2.79 16.49
N GLU A 5 -3.15 -1.76 16.50
CA GLU A 5 -1.88 -1.76 17.23
C GLU A 5 -2.03 -2.00 18.74
N ASP A 6 -3.16 -1.59 19.33
CA ASP A 6 -3.49 -1.84 20.74
C ASP A 6 -4.01 -3.27 21.03
N GLY A 7 -4.04 -4.14 20.02
CA GLY A 7 -4.51 -5.52 20.12
C GLY A 7 -6.04 -5.67 20.08
N THR A 8 -6.80 -4.58 19.95
CA THR A 8 -8.26 -4.67 19.82
C THR A 8 -8.67 -5.00 18.38
N PRO A 9 -9.73 -5.80 18.16
CA PRO A 9 -10.18 -6.10 16.81
C PRO A 9 -10.74 -4.87 16.09
N ILE A 10 -10.56 -4.81 14.78
CA ILE A 10 -11.30 -3.84 13.95
C ILE A 10 -12.79 -4.21 13.91
N SER A 11 -13.66 -3.21 13.84
CA SER A 11 -15.10 -3.45 13.73
C SER A 11 -15.51 -3.69 12.28
N PRO A 12 -16.63 -4.41 12.03
CA PRO A 12 -17.22 -4.50 10.69
C PRO A 12 -17.53 -3.13 10.08
N GLN A 13 -17.93 -2.16 10.91
CA GLN A 13 -18.16 -0.78 10.45
C GLN A 13 -16.87 -0.12 9.97
N TYR A 14 -15.75 -0.33 10.64
CA TYR A 14 -14.46 0.21 10.20
C TYR A 14 -14.08 -0.34 8.83
N LEU A 15 -14.26 -1.65 8.61
CA LEU A 15 -14.02 -2.27 7.30
C LEU A 15 -14.91 -1.67 6.20
N ASN A 16 -16.19 -1.47 6.51
CA ASN A 16 -17.15 -0.84 5.59
C ASN A 16 -16.78 0.61 5.23
N ASP A 17 -16.29 1.36 6.22
CA ASP A 17 -15.88 2.75 6.03
C ASP A 17 -14.65 2.85 5.13
N ILE A 18 -13.63 2.01 5.35
CA ILE A 18 -12.39 2.04 4.53
C ILE A 18 -12.65 1.57 3.10
N GLU A 19 -13.55 0.59 2.89
CA GLU A 19 -13.93 0.12 1.55
C GLU A 19 -14.66 1.20 0.74
N ARG A 20 -15.31 2.15 1.42
CA ARG A 20 -16.08 3.24 0.80
C ARG A 20 -15.34 4.58 0.82
N ASP A 21 -14.04 4.57 1.09
CA ASP A 21 -13.19 5.78 1.20
C ASP A 21 -13.75 6.82 2.20
N ARG A 22 -14.45 6.38 3.25
CA ARG A 22 -15.07 7.25 4.28
C ARG A 22 -14.15 7.51 5.47
N ARG A 23 -12.96 6.91 5.47
CA ARG A 23 -11.91 7.08 6.48
C ARG A 23 -10.58 7.27 5.78
N ASN A 24 -9.62 7.79 6.55
CA ASN A 24 -8.23 7.80 6.13
C ASN A 24 -7.75 6.37 5.85
N PRO A 25 -6.78 6.21 4.94
CA PRO A 25 -6.18 4.91 4.66
C PRO A 25 -5.74 4.19 5.93
N PRO A 26 -5.79 2.84 5.93
CA PRO A 26 -5.29 2.05 7.05
C PRO A 26 -3.80 2.33 7.28
N GLY A 27 -3.39 2.40 8.54
CA GLY A 27 -1.96 2.49 8.89
C GLY A 27 -1.19 1.22 8.52
N GLU A 28 0.14 1.31 8.53
CA GLU A 28 1.07 0.24 8.13
C GLU A 28 0.76 -1.11 8.82
N TYR A 29 0.45 -1.07 10.12
CA TYR A 29 0.09 -2.26 10.88
C TYR A 29 -1.16 -2.97 10.34
N LEU A 30 -2.17 -2.22 9.90
CA LEU A 30 -3.38 -2.80 9.33
C LEU A 30 -3.13 -3.32 7.90
N ILE A 31 -2.36 -2.58 7.09
CA ILE A 31 -2.00 -2.98 5.73
C ILE A 31 -1.31 -4.35 5.73
N SER A 32 -0.29 -4.56 6.58
CA SER A 32 0.40 -5.85 6.67
C SER A 32 -0.52 -7.00 7.08
N GLN A 33 -1.48 -6.76 7.98
CA GLN A 33 -2.46 -7.78 8.34
C GLN A 33 -3.45 -8.09 7.22
N PHE A 34 -3.92 -7.08 6.48
CA PHE A 34 -4.78 -7.27 5.32
C PHE A 34 -4.08 -8.10 4.25
N ALA A 35 -2.85 -7.73 3.89
CA ALA A 35 -2.03 -8.44 2.91
C ALA A 35 -1.88 -9.92 3.24
N LYS A 36 -1.50 -10.22 4.49
CA LYS A 36 -1.34 -11.60 4.97
C LYS A 36 -2.63 -12.41 4.95
N ILE A 37 -3.76 -11.80 5.33
CA ILE A 37 -5.04 -12.53 5.46
C ILE A 37 -5.71 -12.73 4.10
N LEU A 38 -5.58 -11.75 3.21
CA LEU A 38 -6.20 -11.77 1.88
C LEU A 38 -5.31 -12.40 0.82
N ASP A 39 -4.05 -12.70 1.16
CA ASP A 39 -3.03 -13.23 0.25
C ASP A 39 -2.83 -12.32 -0.98
N VAL A 40 -2.71 -11.01 -0.70
CA VAL A 40 -2.52 -9.96 -1.70
C VAL A 40 -1.26 -9.17 -1.34
N PRO A 41 -0.40 -8.80 -2.31
CA PRO A 41 0.83 -8.06 -2.04
C PRO A 41 0.58 -6.75 -1.28
N GLU A 42 1.45 -6.41 -0.32
CA GLU A 42 1.34 -5.19 0.49
C GLU A 42 1.38 -3.93 -0.38
N GLU A 43 2.18 -3.95 -1.45
CA GLU A 43 2.34 -2.84 -2.40
C GLU A 43 1.01 -2.45 -3.05
N TYR A 44 0.10 -3.41 -3.24
CA TYR A 44 -1.23 -3.13 -3.78
C TYR A 44 -2.08 -2.33 -2.79
N PHE A 45 -2.02 -2.64 -1.49
CA PHE A 45 -2.72 -1.86 -0.46
C PHE A 45 -2.12 -0.47 -0.29
N TYR A 46 -0.79 -0.33 -0.33
CA TYR A 46 -0.14 0.99 -0.32
C TYR A 46 -0.51 1.82 -1.55
N PHE A 47 -0.61 1.19 -2.72
CA PHE A 47 -1.12 1.83 -3.94
C PHE A 47 -2.57 2.34 -3.75
N LEU A 48 -3.48 1.52 -3.21
CA LEU A 48 -4.85 1.94 -2.91
C LEU A 48 -4.91 3.08 -1.87
N ALA A 49 -4.01 3.05 -0.88
CA ALA A 49 -3.87 4.09 0.13
C ALA A 49 -3.28 5.40 -0.41
N ASN A 50 -2.77 5.43 -1.64
CA ASN A 50 -1.97 6.53 -2.20
C ASN A 50 -0.73 6.86 -1.33
N GLU A 51 -0.11 5.83 -0.75
CA GLU A 51 1.06 5.96 0.12
C GLU A 51 2.28 5.22 -0.46
N ILE A 52 3.47 5.71 -0.13
CA ILE A 52 4.73 5.02 -0.44
C ILE A 52 4.98 3.97 0.66
N PRO A 53 5.33 2.71 0.33
CA PRO A 53 5.66 1.70 1.34
C PRO A 53 6.80 2.12 2.28
N PRO A 54 6.79 1.71 3.56
CA PRO A 54 7.70 2.19 4.59
C PRO A 54 9.18 1.92 4.28
N GLU A 55 9.48 0.78 3.65
CA GLU A 55 10.81 0.37 3.23
C GLU A 55 11.46 1.37 2.26
N TYR A 56 10.66 2.13 1.50
CA TYR A 56 11.16 3.16 0.59
C TYR A 56 11.19 4.56 1.21
N ARG A 57 10.58 4.76 2.40
CA ARG A 57 10.61 6.04 3.11
C ARG A 57 11.96 6.28 3.78
N SER A 58 12.54 5.24 4.40
CA SER A 58 13.79 5.35 5.15
C SER A 58 15.00 5.71 4.28
N ASP A 59 15.04 5.22 3.04
CA ASP A 59 16.11 5.49 2.07
C ASP A 59 15.64 6.42 0.94
N SER A 60 14.77 7.38 1.27
CA SER A 60 14.18 8.30 0.30
C SER A 60 15.27 9.04 -0.49
N PRO A 61 15.19 9.10 -1.84
CA PRO A 61 16.14 9.85 -2.64
C PRO A 61 16.18 11.32 -2.22
N THR A 62 17.37 11.84 -1.93
CA THR A 62 17.55 13.25 -1.55
C THR A 62 17.66 14.18 -2.75
N ASN A 63 17.81 13.61 -3.96
CA ASN A 63 17.92 14.34 -5.22
C ASN A 63 16.61 14.27 -6.02
N PRO A 64 15.97 15.41 -6.35
CA PRO A 64 14.76 15.45 -7.18
C PRO A 64 14.89 14.71 -8.53
N ALA A 65 16.07 14.70 -9.14
CA ALA A 65 16.30 14.00 -10.40
C ALA A 65 16.17 12.47 -10.23
N GLN A 66 16.59 11.91 -9.10
CA GLN A 66 16.43 10.48 -8.80
C GLN A 66 14.95 10.12 -8.64
N VAL A 67 14.18 10.95 -7.94
CA VAL A 67 12.73 10.78 -7.81
C VAL A 67 12.07 10.81 -9.19
N GLN A 68 12.41 11.78 -10.04
CA GLN A 68 11.87 11.85 -11.40
C GLN A 68 12.18 10.59 -12.22
N GLU A 69 13.42 10.09 -12.16
CA GLU A 69 13.79 8.87 -12.89
C GLU A 69 13.05 7.62 -12.37
N ALA A 70 12.83 7.52 -11.05
CA ALA A 70 12.02 6.45 -10.47
C ALA A 70 10.57 6.47 -11.01
N PHE A 71 9.93 7.65 -11.04
CA PHE A 71 8.58 7.80 -11.61
C PHE A 71 8.55 7.51 -13.12
N LYS A 72 9.59 7.88 -13.88
CA LYS A 72 9.68 7.49 -15.30
C LYS A 72 9.79 5.98 -15.45
N ALA A 73 10.56 5.31 -14.59
CA ALA A 73 10.69 3.85 -14.60
C ALA A 73 9.34 3.17 -14.31
N PHE A 74 8.64 3.62 -13.26
CA PHE A 74 7.27 3.19 -12.95
C PHE A 74 6.32 3.42 -14.13
N ALA A 75 6.32 4.60 -14.75
CA ALA A 75 5.43 4.89 -15.87
C ALA A 75 5.70 3.99 -17.10
N ARG A 76 6.96 3.62 -17.33
CA ARG A 76 7.33 2.68 -18.41
C ARG A 76 6.79 1.27 -18.13
N SER A 77 6.94 0.76 -16.91
CA SER A 77 6.43 -0.58 -16.56
C SER A 77 4.91 -0.62 -16.50
N TYR A 78 4.28 0.41 -15.92
CA TYR A 78 2.84 0.51 -15.75
C TYR A 78 2.09 0.54 -17.09
N ARG A 79 2.58 1.29 -18.07
CA ARG A 79 1.94 1.41 -19.40
C ARG A 79 2.05 0.15 -20.26
N LYS A 80 3.06 -0.69 -20.02
CA LYS A 80 3.28 -1.89 -20.82
C LYS A 80 2.44 -3.08 -20.39
N GLY A 81 1.73 -3.01 -19.26
CA GLY A 81 1.01 -4.17 -18.70
C GLY A 81 1.93 -5.32 -18.27
N GLU A 82 3.26 -5.12 -18.30
CA GLU A 82 4.28 -6.12 -17.94
C GLU A 82 4.31 -6.41 -16.43
N GLY A 83 3.61 -5.63 -15.60
CA GLY A 83 3.49 -5.83 -14.15
C GLY A 83 2.54 -6.94 -13.70
N GLY A 84 1.94 -7.68 -14.63
CA GLY A 84 0.86 -8.65 -14.36
C GLY A 84 1.09 -10.05 -14.95
N GLN A 85 2.34 -10.52 -15.12
CA GLN A 85 2.55 -11.96 -15.28
C GLN A 85 2.54 -12.61 -13.89
N GLU A 86 1.37 -13.07 -13.47
CA GLU A 86 1.24 -14.10 -12.42
C GLU A 86 2.15 -15.27 -12.83
N ARG A 87 3.13 -15.60 -11.98
CA ARG A 87 3.92 -16.83 -12.11
C ARG A 87 3.35 -17.90 -11.21
#